data_AF-A0A2V8NL24-F1
#
_entry.id   AF-A0A2V8NL24-F1
#
_cell.length_a   1.000
_cell.length_b   1.000
_cell.length_c   1.000
_cell.angle_alpha   90.00
_cell.angle_beta   90.00
_cell.angle_gamma   90.00
#
_symmetry.space_group_name_H-M   'P 1'
#
loop_
_entity.id
_entity.type
_entity.pdbx_description
1 polymer ?
#
loop_
_entity_poly.entity_id
_entity_poly.type
_entity_poly.pdbx_seq_one_letter_code
_entity_poly.pdbx_strand_id
1 'polypeptide(L)'
;MLIGVLKYQRIMTSSEHRAPAYVDIAHRAAFLYSFAMLVIAKLVEYSPYSTRVQVGAVLLVLVFFALTVLGYLAEGIKNVTDNLFRERNFTTTWYMYLLIAGEIGGLSVILWGFVQTQLIGS
;
A
#
# COMPACT_ATOMS: atom_id res chain seq x y z
N MET A 1 -12.99 3.39 -2.34
CA MET A 1 -14.36 3.75 -2.77
C MET A 1 -14.40 4.35 -4.17
N LEU A 2 -13.72 5.47 -4.43
CA LEU A 2 -13.69 6.09 -5.77
C LEU A 2 -13.13 5.15 -6.87
N ILE A 3 -12.09 4.38 -6.57
CA ILE A 3 -11.54 3.37 -7.48
C ILE A 3 -12.59 2.29 -7.82
N GLY A 4 -13.51 1.98 -6.89
CA GLY A 4 -14.62 1.07 -7.13
C GLY A 4 -15.64 1.61 -8.14
N VAL A 5 -15.91 2.91 -8.11
CA VAL A 5 -16.77 3.58 -9.11
C VAL A 5 -16.12 3.53 -10.49
N LEU A 6 -14.82 3.85 -10.58
CA LEU A 6 -14.05 3.75 -11.82
C LEU A 6 -14.04 2.31 -12.36
N LYS A 7 -13.84 1.32 -11.48
CA LYS A 7 -13.89 -0.10 -11.82
C LYS A 7 -15.24 -0.47 -12.43
N TYR A 8 -16.34 -0.05 -11.80
CA TYR A 8 -17.69 -0.31 -12.32
C TYR A 8 -17.91 0.33 -13.69
N GLN A 9 -17.53 1.60 -13.86
CA GLN A 9 -17.62 2.29 -15.15
C GLN A 9 -16.83 1.56 -16.24
N ARG A 10 -15.59 1.12 -15.94
CA ARG A 10 -14.74 0.40 -16.90
C ARG A 10 -15.25 -1.01 -17.23
N ILE A 11 -15.92 -1.68 -16.30
CA ILE A 11 -16.63 -2.93 -16.57
C ILE A 11 -17.75 -2.69 -17.59
N MET A 12 -18.55 -1.64 -17.37
CA MET A 12 -19.73 -1.34 -18.20
C MET A 12 -19.38 -0.87 -19.62
N THR A 13 -18.18 -0.33 -19.84
CA THR A 13 -17.73 0.13 -21.17
C THR A 13 -16.81 -0.87 -21.89
N SER A 14 -16.48 -2.00 -21.26
CA SER A 14 -15.60 -3.03 -21.82
C SER A 14 -16.40 -4.05 -22.64
N SER A 15 -15.91 -4.43 -23.83
CA SER A 15 -16.55 -5.46 -24.67
C SER A 15 -16.67 -6.81 -23.94
N GLU A 16 -15.68 -7.13 -23.11
CA GLU A 16 -15.62 -8.36 -22.31
C GLU A 16 -16.33 -8.22 -20.96
N HIS A 17 -16.89 -7.05 -20.64
CA HIS A 17 -17.51 -6.73 -19.34
C HIS A 17 -16.63 -7.07 -18.14
N ARG A 18 -15.31 -6.90 -18.30
CA ARG A 18 -14.29 -7.16 -17.27
C ARG A 18 -13.53 -5.89 -16.92
N ALA A 19 -13.22 -5.75 -15.64
CA ALA A 19 -12.37 -4.66 -15.16
C ALA A 19 -10.95 -4.83 -15.70
N PRO A 20 -10.27 -3.75 -16.12
CA PRO A 20 -8.84 -3.79 -16.38
C PRO A 20 -8.09 -4.35 -15.16
N ALA A 21 -7.15 -5.27 -15.39
CA ALA A 21 -6.51 -6.03 -14.32
C ALA A 21 -5.91 -5.14 -13.21
N TYR A 22 -5.18 -4.09 -13.58
CA TYR A 22 -4.59 -3.17 -12.61
C TYR A 22 -5.59 -2.28 -11.88
N VAL A 23 -6.77 -1.98 -12.47
CA VAL A 23 -7.85 -1.27 -11.75
C VAL A 23 -8.44 -2.17 -10.67
N ASP A 24 -8.60 -3.47 -10.95
CA ASP A 24 -9.04 -4.44 -9.94
C ASP A 24 -8.02 -4.60 -8.81
N ILE A 25 -6.73 -4.74 -9.15
CA ILE A 25 -5.64 -4.82 -8.17
C ILE A 25 -5.58 -3.54 -7.32
N ALA A 26 -5.64 -2.36 -7.93
CA ALA A 26 -5.63 -1.08 -7.21
C ALA A 26 -6.79 -0.99 -6.22
N HIS A 27 -7.99 -1.42 -6.62
CA HIS A 27 -9.16 -1.39 -5.73
C HIS A 27 -9.00 -2.32 -4.53
N ARG A 28 -8.59 -3.57 -4.76
CA ARG A 28 -8.39 -4.56 -3.70
C ARG A 28 -7.25 -4.17 -2.76
N ALA A 29 -6.14 -3.67 -3.31
CA ALA A 29 -5.01 -3.17 -2.54
C ALA A 29 -5.41 -1.97 -1.67
N ALA A 30 -6.12 -0.98 -2.22
CA ALA A 30 -6.59 0.17 -1.45
C ALA A 30 -7.47 -0.24 -0.25
N PHE A 31 -8.35 -1.23 -0.43
CA PHE A 31 -9.18 -1.74 0.66
C PHE A 31 -8.32 -2.42 1.74
N LEU A 32 -7.43 -3.35 1.35
CA LEU A 32 -6.56 -4.06 2.27
C LEU A 32 -5.61 -3.11 3.02
N TYR A 33 -5.03 -2.12 2.32
CA TYR A 33 -4.11 -1.15 2.91
C TYR A 33 -4.83 -0.19 3.86
N SER A 34 -6.07 0.20 3.55
CA SER A 34 -6.87 0.99 4.49
C SER A 34 -7.12 0.23 5.81
N PHE A 35 -7.42 -1.07 5.73
CA PHE A 35 -7.55 -1.92 6.91
C PHE A 35 -6.22 -2.07 7.67
N ALA A 36 -5.11 -2.32 6.96
CA ALA A 36 -3.79 -2.40 7.58
C ALA A 36 -3.41 -1.11 8.32
N MET A 37 -3.75 0.07 7.76
CA MET A 37 -3.53 1.34 8.44
C MET A 37 -4.34 1.51 9.72
N LEU A 38 -5.56 0.97 9.78
CA LEU A 38 -6.35 0.95 11.03
C LEU A 38 -5.69 0.08 12.10
N VAL A 39 -5.16 -1.08 11.70
CA VAL A 39 -4.39 -1.96 12.61
C VAL A 39 -3.14 -1.24 13.11
N ILE A 40 -2.37 -0.61 12.21
CA ILE A 40 -1.18 0.18 12.56
C ILE A 40 -1.53 1.30 13.54
N ALA A 41 -2.61 2.05 13.28
CA ALA A 41 -3.04 3.12 14.16
C ALA A 41 -3.26 2.59 15.60
N LYS A 42 -3.91 1.43 15.72
CA LYS A 42 -4.14 0.80 17.03
C LYS A 42 -2.86 0.30 17.69
N LEU A 43 -1.91 -0.24 16.94
CA LEU A 43 -0.62 -0.70 17.48
C LEU A 43 0.22 0.47 18.01
N VAL A 44 0.19 1.60 17.30
CA VAL A 44 0.98 2.80 17.65
C VAL A 44 0.49 3.45 18.95
N GLU A 45 -0.79 3.32 19.32
CA GLU A 45 -1.31 3.78 20.62
C GLU A 45 -0.54 3.18 21.82
N TYR A 46 0.04 2.00 21.66
CA TYR A 46 0.81 1.31 22.69
C TYR A 46 2.33 1.46 22.50
N SER A 47 2.78 2.30 21.57
CA SER A 47 4.20 2.46 21.28
C SER A 47 4.91 3.30 22.36
N PRO A 48 6.09 2.89 22.85
CA PRO A 48 6.85 3.61 23.87
C PRO A 48 7.63 4.78 23.27
N TYR A 49 7.67 4.91 21.94
CA TYR A 49 8.46 5.91 21.25
C TYR A 49 7.82 7.31 21.32
N SER A 50 8.65 8.35 21.16
CA SER A 50 8.13 9.72 21.06
C SER A 50 7.18 9.89 19.88
N THR A 51 6.24 10.84 19.99
CA THR A 51 5.25 11.15 18.94
C THR A 51 5.89 11.41 17.59
N ARG A 52 7.08 12.04 17.52
CA ARG A 52 7.78 12.30 16.25
C ARG A 52 8.18 11.01 15.53
N VAL A 53 8.67 10.01 16.27
CA VAL A 53 9.07 8.71 15.73
C VAL A 53 7.84 7.94 15.26
N GLN A 54 6.78 7.94 16.06
CA GLN A 54 5.51 7.29 15.71
C GLN A 54 4.93 7.87 14.41
N VAL A 55 4.82 9.20 14.33
CA VAL A 55 4.31 9.90 13.13
C VAL A 55 5.20 9.62 11.93
N GLY A 56 6.53 9.65 12.09
CA GLY A 56 7.46 9.33 11.01
C GLY A 56 7.28 7.92 10.46
N ALA A 57 7.16 6.91 11.33
CA ALA A 57 6.95 5.52 10.93
C ALA A 57 5.60 5.31 10.23
N VAL A 58 4.53 5.87 10.78
CA VAL A 58 3.18 5.79 10.19
C VAL A 58 3.13 6.48 8.83
N LEU A 59 3.70 7.68 8.71
CA LEU A 59 3.75 8.41 7.44
C LEU A 59 4.55 7.66 6.38
N LEU A 60 5.67 7.03 6.77
CA LEU A 60 6.48 6.24 5.85
C LEU A 60 5.64 5.11 5.22
N VAL A 61 4.95 4.31 6.05
CA VAL A 61 4.09 3.21 5.56
C VAL A 61 2.93 3.76 4.73
N LEU A 62 2.27 4.81 5.19
CA LEU A 62 1.13 5.41 4.49
C LEU A 62 1.49 5.92 3.10
N VAL A 63 2.63 6.61 2.97
CA VAL A 63 3.12 7.13 1.68
C VAL A 63 3.40 5.98 0.72
N PHE A 64 4.05 4.92 1.17
CA PHE A 64 4.35 3.77 0.33
C PHE A 64 3.09 3.01 -0.11
N PHE A 65 2.14 2.77 0.80
CA PHE A 65 0.83 2.21 0.44
C PHE A 65 0.10 3.06 -0.59
N ALA A 66 0.10 4.38 -0.43
CA ALA A 66 -0.52 5.31 -1.37
C ALA A 66 0.16 5.26 -2.75
N LEU A 67 1.50 5.32 -2.79
CA LEU A 67 2.27 5.24 -4.03
C LEU A 67 2.02 3.93 -4.79
N THR A 68 1.95 2.80 -4.08
CA THR A 68 1.64 1.49 -4.67
C THR A 68 0.25 1.48 -5.31
N VAL A 69 -0.78 1.95 -4.59
CA VAL A 69 -2.15 2.03 -5.12
C VAL A 69 -2.24 2.97 -6.33
N LEU A 70 -1.57 4.13 -6.26
CA LEU A 70 -1.54 5.08 -7.38
C LEU A 70 -0.80 4.52 -8.60
N GLY A 71 0.29 3.78 -8.39
CA GLY A 71 1.01 3.09 -9.46
C GLY A 71 0.11 2.11 -10.20
N TYR A 72 -0.61 1.23 -9.48
CA TYR A 72 -1.57 0.33 -10.11
C TYR A 72 -2.72 1.08 -10.80
N LEU A 73 -3.23 2.16 -10.18
CA LEU A 73 -4.30 2.94 -10.79
C LEU A 73 -3.86 3.60 -12.10
N ALA A 74 -2.66 4.19 -12.14
CA ALA A 74 -2.11 4.82 -13.33
C ALA A 74 -1.96 3.82 -14.48
N GLU A 75 -1.45 2.63 -14.19
CA GLU A 75 -1.28 1.57 -15.18
C GLU A 75 -2.63 0.97 -15.63
N GLY A 76 -3.59 0.88 -14.71
CA GLY A 76 -4.97 0.52 -15.01
C GLY A 76 -5.70 1.52 -15.90
N ILE A 77 -5.44 2.82 -15.73
CA ILE A 77 -6.01 3.88 -16.60
C ILE A 77 -5.43 3.78 -18.01
N LYS A 78 -4.13 3.51 -18.14
CA LYS A 78 -3.42 3.31 -19.42
C LYS A 78 -3.83 2.03 -20.15
N ASN A 79 -4.69 1.18 -19.57
CA ASN A 79 -5.07 -0.13 -20.12
C ASN A 79 -3.87 -1.01 -20.46
N VAL A 80 -2.75 -0.84 -19.75
CA VAL A 80 -1.60 -1.74 -19.91
C VAL A 80 -2.06 -3.10 -19.38
N THR A 81 -2.22 -4.06 -20.29
CA THR A 81 -2.58 -5.45 -19.98
C THR A 81 -1.36 -6.35 -19.86
N ASP A 82 -0.19 -5.85 -20.30
CA ASP A 82 1.08 -6.54 -20.14
C ASP A 82 1.57 -6.51 -18.68
N ASN A 83 2.28 -7.57 -18.32
CA ASN A 83 2.90 -7.69 -17.00
C ASN A 83 3.81 -6.48 -16.76
N LEU A 84 3.63 -5.78 -15.64
CA LEU A 84 4.42 -4.60 -15.26
C LEU A 84 5.93 -4.93 -15.18
N PHE A 85 6.24 -6.21 -15.03
CA PHE A 85 7.58 -6.78 -14.93
C PHE A 85 8.06 -7.48 -16.20
N ARG A 86 7.29 -7.44 -17.30
CA ARG A 86 7.65 -8.10 -18.56
C ARG A 86 8.93 -7.50 -19.16
N GLU A 87 9.11 -6.18 -19.00
CA GLU A 87 10.37 -5.48 -19.24
C GLU A 87 10.84 -4.84 -17.93
N ARG A 88 11.67 -5.58 -17.16
CA ARG A 88 12.33 -5.03 -15.98
C ARG A 88 13.26 -3.89 -16.39
N ASN A 89 12.82 -2.66 -16.18
CA ASN A 89 13.71 -1.51 -16.23
C ASN A 89 14.35 -1.23 -14.84
N PHE A 90 15.45 -0.50 -14.82
CA PHE A 90 16.19 -0.15 -13.61
C PHE A 90 15.31 0.58 -12.59
N THR A 91 14.48 1.51 -13.07
CA THR A 91 13.58 2.34 -12.27
C THR A 91 12.54 1.52 -11.51
N THR A 92 11.84 0.59 -12.17
CA THR A 92 10.84 -0.29 -11.56
C THR A 92 11.47 -1.24 -10.54
N THR A 93 12.71 -1.68 -10.79
CA THR A 93 13.44 -2.58 -9.88
C THR A 93 13.81 -1.87 -8.59
N TRP A 94 14.43 -0.69 -8.66
CA TRP A 94 14.82 0.07 -7.46
C TRP A 94 13.62 0.65 -6.72
N TYR A 95 12.59 1.08 -7.44
CA TYR A 95 11.32 1.49 -6.86
C TYR A 95 10.73 0.38 -5.98
N MET A 96 10.70 -0.86 -6.47
CA MET A 96 10.21 -2.01 -5.70
C MET A 96 11.05 -2.29 -4.46
N TYR A 97 12.37 -2.22 -4.56
CA TYR A 97 13.26 -2.43 -3.40
C TYR A 97 13.08 -1.36 -2.33
N LEU A 98 12.96 -0.09 -2.72
CA LEU A 98 12.70 1.01 -1.79
C LEU A 98 11.32 0.86 -1.13
N LEU A 99 10.32 0.43 -1.89
CA LEU A 99 8.99 0.11 -1.38
C LEU A 99 9.03 -0.98 -0.31
N ILE A 100 9.65 -2.12 -0.63
CA ILE A 100 9.77 -3.25 0.30
C ILE A 100 10.52 -2.83 1.57
N ALA A 101 11.65 -2.14 1.41
CA ALA A 101 12.44 -1.67 2.56
C ALA A 101 11.63 -0.69 3.43
N GLY A 102 10.87 0.21 2.82
CA GLY A 102 10.03 1.17 3.53
C GLY A 102 8.84 0.52 4.26
N GLU A 103 8.10 -0.35 3.60
CA GLU A 103 6.93 -1.03 4.18
C GLU A 103 7.34 -1.98 5.32
N ILE A 104 8.33 -2.85 5.07
CA ILE A 104 8.81 -3.80 6.08
C ILE A 104 9.54 -3.08 7.21
N GLY A 105 10.37 -2.08 6.89
CA GLY A 105 11.09 -1.30 7.89
C GLY A 105 10.15 -0.51 8.80
N GLY A 106 9.20 0.24 8.21
CA GLY A 106 8.21 1.01 8.96
C GLY A 106 7.33 0.13 9.85
N LEU A 107 6.83 -0.99 9.32
CA LEU A 107 6.03 -1.95 10.09
C LEU A 107 6.84 -2.59 11.23
N SER A 108 8.11 -2.92 10.98
CA SER A 108 8.98 -3.53 11.99
C SER A 108 9.19 -2.63 13.20
N VAL A 109 9.39 -1.32 12.99
CA VAL A 109 9.52 -0.34 14.08
C VAL A 109 8.24 -0.27 14.91
N ILE A 110 7.08 -0.28 14.26
CA ILE A 110 5.77 -0.22 14.93
C ILE A 110 5.53 -1.48 15.75
N LEU A 111 5.73 -2.66 15.15
CA LEU A 111 5.54 -3.95 15.82
C LEU A 111 6.52 -4.13 16.99
N TRP A 112 7.77 -3.73 16.80
CA TRP A 112 8.77 -3.81 17.86
C TRP A 112 8.39 -2.91 19.04
N GLY A 113 7.94 -1.67 18.79
CA GLY A 113 7.43 -0.79 19.83
C GLY A 113 6.30 -1.44 20.64
N PHE A 114 5.30 -2.00 19.95
CA PHE A 114 4.21 -2.72 20.60
C PHE A 114 4.69 -3.90 21.46
N VAL A 115 5.57 -4.74 20.91
CA VAL A 115 6.14 -5.90 21.62
C VAL A 115 6.92 -5.48 22.86
N GLN A 116 7.74 -4.43 22.77
CA GLN A 116 8.48 -3.93 23.94
C GLN A 116 7.54 -3.51 25.06
N THR A 117 6.51 -2.71 24.75
CA THR A 117 5.60 -2.20 25.78
C THR A 117 4.71 -3.29 26.37
N GLN A 118 4.22 -4.23 25.56
CA GLN A 118 3.23 -5.21 26.04
C GLN A 118 3.83 -6.50 26.58
N LEU A 119 4.99 -6.94 26.06
CA LEU A 119 5.56 -8.26 26.40
C LEU A 119 6.85 -8.15 27.22
N ILE A 120 7.61 -7.07 27.06
CA ILE A 120 8.91 -6.93 27.72
C ILE A 120 8.82 -6.02 28.95
N GLY A 121 7.84 -5.10 29.00
CA GLY A 121 7.55 -4.30 30.18
C GLY A 121 8.67 -3.30 30.50
N SER A 122 9.09 -2.52 29.51
CA SER A 122 10.00 -1.38 29.69
C SER A 122 9.23 -0.08 29.85
#